data_AF-W4VJR0-F1
#
_entry.id   AF-W4VJR0-F1
#
_cell.length_a   1.000
_cell.length_b   1.000
_cell.length_c   1.000
_cell.angle_alpha   90.00
_cell.angle_beta   90.00
_cell.angle_gamma   90.00
#
_symmetry.space_group_name_H-M   'P 1'
#
loop_
_entity.id
_entity.type
_entity.pdbx_description
1 polymer ?
#
loop_
_entity_poly.entity_id
_entity_poly.type
_entity_poly.pdbx_seq_one_letter_code
_entity_poly.pdbx_strand_id
1 'polypeptide(L)'
;MTNKLILIDGNSIAYRAFFALPLLNNDKGVYTNAVYGFTTILLRILEEEQPSHMLVAFDAGKTTFRHQTYKEYKGGREKTPSELSEQFPILRELLDAFQIKHYQLENYEADDIIGTIAKQAKAKNWQVKVISGDKDLLQLVADNVDVQLTKKGISDVMTYTPKILLEDMEVTPEQILDLKALMGDKSDNIPGVPGVGQKTAIKLLKQFNTLENLYDHLDEVTSEKLKEKLEANKKEAFMSKELVTIDQDSPPIKISADDTKFSGYQDQKLNDFFKELGFNSLLNRIDGAEEDSVTTTLEALEYEIVTEVKEDLFTGQDAFEIEILDENYHTEEMIGAAIVNEKGHFFIPVDMIEKSEVFKKWAEDETQKKYVFDAKKITVLLNRLSISIKGISFDILLASYLINPSENNHDVPAISHRFNEKNIRFDEEVYGKGAKKGLPSDDKDWQEHIVRKTKMISKLKVQMEQALKQKKQLALLIDLELPLALVLGKMEATGVKVDEQRLKDMGERIKGATRQARRRNL
;
A
#
# COMPACT_ATOMS: atom_id res chain seq x y z
N MET A 1 -22.40 -4.25 -26.13
CA MET A 1 -21.39 -3.71 -25.20
C MET A 1 -20.05 -3.77 -25.92
N THR A 2 -19.25 -2.71 -25.86
CA THR A 2 -17.90 -2.72 -26.43
C THR A 2 -16.99 -3.56 -25.53
N ASN A 3 -16.18 -4.45 -26.11
CA ASN A 3 -15.24 -5.25 -25.33
C ASN A 3 -14.19 -4.35 -24.66
N LYS A 4 -13.83 -4.69 -23.43
CA LYS A 4 -12.82 -3.98 -22.64
C LYS A 4 -11.65 -4.92 -22.36
N LEU A 5 -10.49 -4.56 -22.89
CA LEU A 5 -9.25 -5.32 -22.81
C LEU A 5 -8.26 -4.62 -21.88
N ILE A 6 -7.75 -5.35 -20.91
CA ILE A 6 -6.66 -4.91 -20.04
C ILE A 6 -5.36 -5.61 -20.45
N LEU A 7 -4.32 -4.83 -20.70
CA LEU A 7 -2.98 -5.32 -21.01
C LEU A 7 -2.04 -4.89 -19.88
N ILE A 8 -1.38 -5.84 -19.23
CA ILE A 8 -0.47 -5.57 -18.11
C ILE A 8 0.94 -5.94 -18.51
N ASP A 9 1.87 -5.02 -18.29
CA ASP A 9 3.31 -5.30 -18.31
C ASP A 9 3.71 -5.99 -17.01
N GLY A 10 3.83 -7.32 -17.07
CA GLY A 10 4.11 -8.17 -15.93
C GLY A 10 5.46 -7.88 -15.29
N ASN A 11 6.48 -7.60 -16.10
CA ASN A 11 7.84 -7.30 -15.63
C ASN A 11 7.87 -5.99 -14.86
N SER A 12 7.30 -4.93 -15.44
CA SER A 12 7.31 -3.59 -14.83
C SER A 12 6.49 -3.56 -13.54
N ILE A 13 5.28 -4.14 -13.53
CA ILE A 13 4.43 -4.16 -12.34
C ILE A 13 5.03 -5.03 -11.23
N ALA A 14 5.62 -6.19 -11.55
CA ALA A 14 6.30 -7.02 -10.56
C ALA A 14 7.51 -6.29 -9.93
N TYR A 15 8.30 -5.59 -10.75
CA TYR A 15 9.42 -4.79 -10.25
C TYR A 15 8.95 -3.67 -9.32
N ARG A 16 7.89 -2.94 -9.71
CA ARG A 16 7.29 -1.89 -8.87
C ARG A 16 6.78 -2.45 -7.54
N ALA A 17 6.09 -3.59 -7.58
CA ALA A 17 5.60 -4.28 -6.38
C ALA A 17 6.74 -4.70 -5.44
N PHE A 18 7.83 -5.24 -6.00
CA PHE A 18 9.00 -5.68 -5.23
C PHE A 18 9.63 -4.55 -4.42
N PHE A 19 9.87 -3.38 -5.02
CA PHE A 19 10.49 -2.24 -4.33
C PHE A 19 9.52 -1.42 -3.48
N ALA A 20 8.21 -1.61 -3.67
CA ALA A 20 7.19 -0.94 -2.86
C ALA A 20 6.99 -1.58 -1.48
N LEU A 21 7.32 -2.87 -1.36
CA LEU A 21 7.08 -3.67 -0.17
C LEU A 21 8.40 -4.20 0.41
N PRO A 22 8.51 -4.37 1.73
CA PRO A 22 9.66 -5.08 2.32
C PRO A 22 9.72 -6.51 1.78
N LEU A 23 10.87 -7.17 1.93
CA LEU A 23 10.97 -8.60 1.64
C LEU A 23 10.03 -9.35 2.59
N LEU A 24 9.08 -10.06 1.99
CA LEU A 24 8.14 -10.96 2.66
C LEU A 24 8.45 -12.37 2.19
N ASN A 25 8.24 -13.35 3.06
CA ASN A 25 8.43 -14.76 2.76
C ASN A 25 7.28 -15.60 3.33
N ASN A 26 6.99 -16.72 2.68
CA ASN A 26 6.04 -17.71 3.21
C ASN A 26 6.72 -18.61 4.26
N ASP A 27 5.94 -19.51 4.86
CA ASP A 27 6.40 -20.46 5.89
C ASP A 27 7.51 -21.41 5.43
N LYS A 28 7.73 -21.53 4.11
CA LYS A 28 8.79 -22.32 3.48
C LYS A 28 10.06 -21.49 3.19
N GLY A 29 10.07 -20.21 3.54
CA GLY A 29 11.20 -19.29 3.31
C GLY A 29 11.29 -18.73 1.88
N VAL A 30 10.28 -18.94 1.03
CA VAL A 30 10.24 -18.41 -0.34
C VAL A 30 9.75 -16.97 -0.32
N TYR A 31 10.44 -16.07 -1.03
CA TYR A 31 10.03 -14.66 -1.12
C TYR A 31 8.69 -14.49 -1.87
N THR A 32 7.81 -13.63 -1.36
CA THR A 32 6.45 -13.44 -1.91
C THR A 32 6.01 -11.98 -2.00
N ASN A 33 6.86 -11.01 -1.63
CA ASN A 33 6.48 -9.59 -1.61
C ASN A 33 6.08 -9.03 -2.98
N ALA A 34 6.79 -9.38 -4.06
CA ALA A 34 6.44 -8.93 -5.40
C ALA A 34 5.11 -9.57 -5.85
N VAL A 35 4.92 -10.85 -5.56
CA VAL A 35 3.68 -11.58 -5.84
C VAL A 35 2.49 -10.94 -5.10
N TYR A 36 2.67 -10.61 -3.81
CA TYR A 36 1.64 -9.98 -2.99
C TYR A 36 1.25 -8.60 -3.53
N GLY A 37 2.23 -7.75 -3.81
CA GLY A 37 1.98 -6.41 -4.36
C GLY A 37 1.35 -6.45 -5.75
N PHE A 38 1.80 -7.36 -6.62
CA PHE A 38 1.20 -7.59 -7.93
C PHE A 38 -0.26 -8.03 -7.80
N THR A 39 -0.55 -8.99 -6.91
CA THR A 39 -1.91 -9.48 -6.66
C THR A 39 -2.83 -8.36 -6.16
N THR A 40 -2.32 -7.50 -5.29
CA THR A 40 -3.08 -6.36 -4.75
C THR A 40 -3.47 -5.38 -5.86
N ILE A 41 -2.55 -5.09 -6.78
CA ILE A 41 -2.81 -4.25 -7.96
C ILE A 41 -3.82 -4.93 -8.89
N LEU A 42 -3.61 -6.22 -9.16
CA LEU A 42 -4.48 -7.01 -10.04
C LEU A 42 -5.94 -7.02 -9.54
N LEU A 43 -6.17 -7.30 -8.26
CA LEU A 43 -7.52 -7.31 -7.68
C LEU A 43 -8.20 -5.96 -7.81
N ARG A 44 -7.48 -4.87 -7.53
CA ARG A 44 -7.99 -3.51 -7.70
C ARG A 44 -8.40 -3.24 -9.16
N ILE A 45 -7.58 -3.67 -10.12
CA ILE A 45 -7.90 -3.53 -11.55
C ILE A 45 -9.16 -4.32 -11.91
N LEU A 46 -9.30 -5.55 -11.42
CA LEU A 46 -10.50 -6.36 -11.66
C LEU A 46 -11.76 -5.70 -11.10
N GLU A 47 -11.69 -5.18 -9.87
CA GLU A 47 -12.77 -4.46 -9.20
C GLU A 47 -13.18 -3.17 -9.95
N GLU A 48 -12.20 -2.30 -10.26
CA GLU A 48 -12.45 -0.98 -10.88
C GLU A 48 -12.80 -1.07 -12.37
N GLU A 49 -12.16 -1.97 -13.12
CA GLU A 49 -12.25 -1.98 -14.57
C GLU A 49 -13.29 -2.97 -15.12
N GLN A 50 -13.62 -4.04 -14.39
CA GLN A 50 -14.54 -5.11 -14.80
C GLN A 50 -14.28 -5.57 -16.25
N PRO A 51 -13.08 -6.11 -16.55
CA PRO A 51 -12.64 -6.36 -17.91
C PRO A 51 -13.31 -7.60 -18.52
N SER A 52 -13.58 -7.56 -19.84
CA SER A 52 -14.02 -8.75 -20.56
C SER A 52 -12.86 -9.56 -21.13
N HIS A 53 -11.69 -8.92 -21.28
CA HIS A 53 -10.48 -9.53 -21.79
C HIS A 53 -9.27 -9.03 -20.99
N MET A 54 -8.29 -9.91 -20.74
CA MET A 54 -7.08 -9.57 -20.00
C MET A 54 -5.88 -10.40 -20.46
N LEU A 55 -4.72 -9.75 -20.60
CA LEU A 55 -3.44 -10.39 -20.89
C LEU A 55 -2.33 -9.76 -20.07
N VAL A 56 -1.47 -10.60 -19.49
CA VAL A 56 -0.20 -10.16 -18.87
C VAL A 56 0.97 -10.58 -19.75
N ALA A 57 1.75 -9.61 -20.22
CA ALA A 57 2.94 -9.87 -21.02
C ALA A 57 4.19 -9.91 -20.13
N PHE A 58 5.11 -10.82 -20.43
CA PHE A 58 6.41 -10.91 -19.76
C PHE A 58 7.55 -10.95 -20.77
N ASP A 59 8.72 -10.43 -20.37
CA ASP A 59 9.95 -10.62 -21.13
C ASP A 59 10.40 -12.09 -21.07
N ALA A 60 10.78 -12.66 -22.21
CA ALA A 60 11.26 -14.05 -22.27
C ALA A 60 12.75 -14.21 -21.92
N GLY A 61 13.52 -13.12 -21.87
CA GLY A 61 14.96 -13.19 -21.61
C GLY A 61 15.67 -11.84 -21.71
N LYS A 62 17.01 -11.86 -21.64
CA LYS A 62 17.85 -10.65 -21.63
C LYS A 62 18.17 -10.12 -23.02
N THR A 63 18.09 -10.95 -24.05
CA THR A 63 18.47 -10.61 -25.42
C THR A 63 17.24 -10.47 -26.28
N THR A 64 17.20 -9.40 -27.05
CA THR A 64 16.08 -9.00 -27.91
C THR A 64 16.61 -8.60 -29.28
N PHE A 65 15.73 -8.43 -30.26
CA PHE A 65 16.14 -7.95 -31.58
C PHE A 65 16.87 -6.60 -31.52
N ARG A 66 16.54 -5.74 -30.53
CA ARG A 66 17.21 -4.45 -30.27
C ARG A 66 18.71 -4.58 -29.99
N HIS A 67 19.15 -5.70 -29.42
CA HIS A 67 20.58 -5.95 -29.17
C HIS A 67 21.38 -6.19 -30.45
N GLN A 68 20.72 -6.57 -31.56
CA GLN A 68 21.35 -6.67 -32.87
C GLN A 68 21.64 -5.28 -33.45
N THR A 69 20.70 -4.33 -33.26
CA THR A 69 20.84 -2.93 -33.67
C THR A 69 21.84 -2.18 -32.79
N TYR A 70 21.78 -2.34 -31.47
CA TYR A 70 22.66 -1.64 -30.52
C TYR A 70 23.08 -2.54 -29.35
N LYS A 71 24.37 -2.94 -29.34
CA LYS A 71 24.91 -3.91 -28.37
C LYS A 71 24.85 -3.44 -26.92
N GLU A 72 24.92 -2.13 -26.68
CA GLU A 72 24.91 -1.58 -25.32
C GLU A 72 23.50 -1.29 -24.80
N TYR A 73 22.45 -1.62 -25.57
CA TYR A 73 21.06 -1.46 -25.17
C TYR A 73 20.79 -2.18 -23.85
N LYS A 74 20.19 -1.48 -22.87
CA LYS A 74 19.98 -1.94 -21.48
C LYS A 74 21.25 -2.42 -20.75
N GLY A 75 22.45 -2.19 -21.30
CA GLY A 75 23.72 -2.69 -20.78
C GLY A 75 24.12 -2.10 -19.42
N GLY A 76 23.59 -0.92 -19.07
CA GLY A 76 23.79 -0.26 -17.79
C GLY A 76 22.77 -0.61 -16.71
N ARG A 77 21.73 -1.43 -17.00
CA ARG A 77 20.72 -1.80 -16.01
C ARG A 77 21.32 -2.71 -14.94
N GLU A 78 20.97 -2.46 -13.69
CA GLU A 78 21.29 -3.38 -12.60
C GLU A 78 20.66 -4.75 -12.85
N LYS A 79 21.33 -5.80 -12.38
CA LYS A 79 20.77 -7.15 -12.48
C LYS A 79 19.52 -7.21 -11.61
N THR A 80 18.45 -7.79 -12.16
CA THR A 80 17.25 -8.13 -11.38
C THR A 80 17.66 -8.88 -10.11
N PRO A 81 17.22 -8.43 -8.92
CA PRO A 81 17.50 -9.13 -7.67
C PRO A 81 17.11 -10.61 -7.75
N SER A 82 17.90 -11.49 -7.15
CA SER A 82 17.63 -12.93 -7.09
C SER A 82 16.25 -13.21 -6.48
N GLU A 83 15.93 -12.48 -5.42
CA GLU A 83 14.71 -12.53 -4.64
C GLU A 83 13.47 -12.19 -5.48
N LEU A 84 13.62 -11.32 -6.48
CA LEU A 84 12.55 -11.01 -7.45
C LEU A 84 12.53 -12.05 -8.58
N SER A 85 13.70 -12.50 -9.04
CA SER A 85 13.80 -13.48 -10.13
C SER A 85 13.08 -14.80 -9.80
N GLU A 86 13.18 -15.24 -8.55
CA GLU A 86 12.50 -16.44 -8.02
C GLU A 86 10.97 -16.31 -7.95
N GLN A 87 10.43 -15.08 -7.97
CA GLN A 87 9.00 -14.82 -7.88
C GLN A 87 8.27 -14.83 -9.23
N PHE A 88 8.97 -14.72 -10.36
CA PHE A 88 8.33 -14.74 -11.68
C PHE A 88 7.61 -16.05 -12.03
N PRO A 89 8.15 -17.25 -11.72
CA PRO A 89 7.40 -18.50 -11.87
C PRO A 89 6.10 -18.50 -11.06
N ILE A 90 6.18 -18.04 -9.79
CA ILE A 90 5.03 -17.96 -8.87
C ILE A 90 3.97 -16.99 -9.42
N LEU A 91 4.38 -15.86 -10.01
CA LEU A 91 3.47 -14.92 -10.67
C LEU A 91 2.70 -15.56 -11.84
N ARG A 92 3.31 -16.49 -12.57
CA ARG A 92 2.61 -17.18 -13.67
C ARG A 92 1.60 -18.18 -13.13
N GLU A 93 1.98 -18.94 -12.11
CA GLU A 93 1.07 -19.85 -11.41
C GLU A 93 -0.12 -19.10 -10.79
N LEU A 94 0.13 -17.92 -10.23
CA LEU A 94 -0.90 -17.00 -9.75
C LEU A 94 -1.88 -16.63 -10.88
N LEU A 95 -1.36 -16.21 -12.03
CA LEU A 95 -2.18 -15.83 -13.18
C LEU A 95 -2.98 -17.02 -13.73
N ASP A 96 -2.40 -18.22 -13.74
CA ASP A 96 -3.10 -19.46 -14.07
C ASP A 96 -4.25 -19.74 -13.08
N ALA A 97 -4.05 -19.49 -11.78
CA ALA A 97 -5.10 -19.62 -10.75
C ALA A 97 -6.23 -18.59 -10.95
N PHE A 98 -5.89 -17.36 -11.32
CA PHE A 98 -6.86 -16.34 -11.74
C PHE A 98 -7.51 -16.62 -13.11
N GLN A 99 -7.04 -17.63 -13.85
CA GLN A 99 -7.45 -17.90 -15.24
C GLN A 99 -7.20 -16.72 -16.19
N ILE A 100 -6.17 -15.92 -15.90
CA ILE A 100 -5.73 -14.82 -16.75
C ILE A 100 -4.66 -15.34 -17.70
N LYS A 101 -4.78 -15.01 -18.99
CA LYS A 101 -3.75 -15.36 -19.96
C LYS A 101 -2.47 -14.57 -19.67
N HIS A 102 -1.35 -15.27 -19.70
CA HIS A 102 -0.02 -14.68 -19.74
C HIS A 102 0.73 -15.14 -20.99
N TYR A 103 1.62 -14.29 -21.50
CA TYR A 103 2.38 -14.59 -22.71
C TYR A 103 3.79 -14.01 -22.64
N GLN A 104 4.74 -14.73 -23.22
CA GLN A 104 6.12 -14.28 -23.42
C GLN A 104 6.60 -14.78 -24.77
N LEU A 105 7.52 -14.06 -25.39
CA LEU A 105 8.04 -14.38 -26.71
C LEU A 105 9.55 -14.15 -26.76
N GLU A 106 10.29 -15.18 -27.18
CA GLU A 106 11.75 -15.04 -27.34
C GLU A 106 12.08 -13.95 -28.35
N ASN A 107 13.16 -13.21 -28.08
CA ASN A 107 13.66 -12.06 -28.85
C ASN A 107 12.79 -10.79 -28.83
N TYR A 108 11.61 -10.81 -28.21
CA TYR A 108 10.71 -9.66 -28.09
C TYR A 108 10.44 -9.32 -26.62
N GLU A 109 10.11 -8.06 -26.36
CA GLU A 109 9.81 -7.57 -25.02
C GLU A 109 8.31 -7.61 -24.73
N ALA A 110 7.96 -7.50 -23.44
CA ALA A 110 6.57 -7.38 -23.02
C ALA A 110 5.84 -6.24 -23.76
N ASP A 111 6.55 -5.13 -24.00
CA ASP A 111 6.04 -3.95 -24.70
C ASP A 111 5.61 -4.25 -26.14
N ASP A 112 6.38 -5.05 -26.86
CA ASP A 112 6.10 -5.47 -28.25
C ASP A 112 4.84 -6.36 -28.31
N ILE A 113 4.69 -7.25 -27.32
CA ILE A 113 3.50 -8.09 -27.16
C ILE A 113 2.27 -7.22 -26.90
N ILE A 114 2.38 -6.29 -25.94
CA ILE A 114 1.30 -5.36 -25.57
C ILE A 114 0.91 -4.49 -26.77
N GLY A 115 1.89 -3.90 -27.46
CA GLY A 115 1.65 -3.06 -28.63
C GLY A 115 0.93 -3.82 -29.75
N THR A 116 1.37 -5.04 -30.05
CA THR A 116 0.74 -5.87 -31.08
C THR A 116 -0.72 -6.21 -30.73
N ILE A 117 -1.00 -6.62 -29.49
CA ILE A 117 -2.36 -6.97 -29.06
C ILE A 117 -3.26 -5.73 -28.96
N ALA A 118 -2.72 -4.60 -28.49
CA ALA A 118 -3.42 -3.32 -28.46
C ALA A 118 -3.85 -2.89 -29.87
N LYS A 119 -2.96 -3.04 -30.87
CA LYS A 119 -3.26 -2.77 -32.29
C LYS A 119 -4.40 -3.65 -32.81
N GLN A 120 -4.37 -4.95 -32.52
CA GLN A 120 -5.45 -5.88 -32.92
C GLN A 120 -6.80 -5.49 -32.31
N ALA A 121 -6.82 -5.17 -31.01
CA ALA A 121 -8.03 -4.76 -30.31
C ALA A 121 -8.54 -3.39 -30.80
N LYS A 122 -7.64 -2.46 -31.12
CA LYS A 122 -7.97 -1.16 -31.71
C LYS A 122 -8.63 -1.31 -33.08
N ALA A 123 -8.14 -2.19 -33.94
CA ALA A 123 -8.77 -2.49 -35.23
C ALA A 123 -10.20 -3.03 -35.11
N LYS A 124 -10.54 -3.62 -33.95
CA LYS A 124 -11.89 -4.10 -33.61
C LYS A 124 -12.73 -3.10 -32.83
N ASN A 125 -12.24 -1.86 -32.65
CA ASN A 125 -12.90 -0.81 -31.87
C ASN A 125 -13.17 -1.21 -30.41
N TRP A 126 -12.28 -2.00 -29.80
CA TRP A 126 -12.35 -2.32 -28.37
C TRP A 126 -11.81 -1.17 -27.53
N GLN A 127 -12.24 -1.09 -26.27
CA GLN A 127 -11.63 -0.21 -25.28
C GLN A 127 -10.43 -0.94 -24.69
N VAL A 128 -9.25 -0.35 -24.81
CA VAL A 128 -8.00 -0.95 -24.34
C VAL A 128 -7.43 -0.09 -23.22
N LYS A 129 -7.01 -0.72 -22.12
CA LYS A 129 -6.24 -0.07 -21.07
C LYS A 129 -4.94 -0.83 -20.84
N VAL A 130 -3.82 -0.14 -21.05
CA VAL A 130 -2.47 -0.65 -20.83
C VAL A 130 -1.99 -0.20 -19.45
N ILE A 131 -1.40 -1.11 -18.67
CA ILE A 131 -0.95 -0.84 -17.30
C ILE A 131 0.53 -1.21 -17.20
N SER A 132 1.38 -0.21 -16.93
CA SER A 132 2.82 -0.40 -16.76
C SER A 132 3.43 0.71 -15.89
N GLY A 133 4.65 0.50 -15.41
CA GLY A 133 5.50 1.55 -14.85
C GLY A 133 6.42 2.21 -15.88
N ASP A 134 6.41 1.75 -17.14
CA ASP A 134 7.27 2.24 -18.23
C ASP A 134 6.56 3.31 -19.06
N LYS A 135 7.27 4.41 -19.31
CA LYS A 135 6.75 5.53 -20.11
C LYS A 135 6.79 5.26 -21.60
N ASP A 136 7.52 4.24 -22.05
CA ASP A 136 7.64 3.94 -23.47
C ASP A 136 6.30 3.47 -24.06
N LEU A 137 5.45 2.84 -23.25
CA LEU A 137 4.09 2.47 -23.62
C LEU A 137 3.17 3.68 -23.90
N LEU A 138 3.53 4.91 -23.53
CA LEU A 138 2.75 6.11 -23.85
C LEU A 138 2.61 6.33 -25.37
N GLN A 139 3.51 5.74 -26.19
CA GLN A 139 3.38 5.76 -27.64
C GLN A 139 2.12 5.00 -28.15
N LEU A 140 1.49 4.17 -27.30
CA LEU A 140 0.29 3.41 -27.64
C LEU A 140 -1.01 4.20 -27.42
N VAL A 141 -0.95 5.35 -26.74
CA VAL A 141 -2.12 6.17 -26.41
C VAL A 141 -2.90 6.54 -27.66
N ALA A 142 -4.21 6.32 -27.66
CA ALA A 142 -5.13 6.66 -28.75
C ALA A 142 -6.55 6.87 -28.21
N ASP A 143 -7.50 7.26 -29.05
CA ASP A 143 -8.89 7.53 -28.64
C ASP A 143 -9.58 6.38 -27.89
N ASN A 144 -9.17 5.13 -28.15
CA ASN A 144 -9.69 3.92 -27.52
C ASN A 144 -8.60 3.10 -26.80
N VAL A 145 -7.43 3.70 -26.57
CA VAL A 145 -6.29 3.06 -25.89
C VAL A 145 -5.76 4.03 -24.84
N ASP A 146 -6.05 3.73 -23.58
CA ASP A 146 -5.54 4.47 -22.43
C ASP A 146 -4.29 3.78 -21.88
N VAL A 147 -3.31 4.55 -21.42
CA VAL A 147 -2.11 4.01 -20.75
C VAL A 147 -2.07 4.51 -19.32
N GLN A 148 -2.15 3.60 -18.35
CA GLN A 148 -2.05 3.89 -16.93
C GLN A 148 -0.64 3.62 -16.43
N LEU A 149 0.01 4.69 -15.94
CA LEU A 149 1.36 4.62 -15.37
C LEU A 149 1.34 4.56 -13.84
N THR A 150 2.09 3.63 -13.27
CA THR A 150 2.37 3.60 -11.82
C THR A 150 3.58 4.51 -11.51
N LYS A 151 3.37 5.64 -10.81
CA LYS A 151 4.44 6.63 -10.53
C LYS A 151 5.34 6.20 -9.37
N LYS A 152 4.76 5.93 -8.20
CA LYS A 152 5.46 5.48 -6.99
C LYS A 152 4.65 4.42 -6.27
N GLY A 153 5.25 3.25 -6.06
CA GLY A 153 4.61 2.14 -5.37
C GLY A 153 3.36 1.63 -6.09
N ILE A 154 2.34 1.28 -5.31
CA ILE A 154 1.13 0.56 -5.76
C ILE A 154 -0.14 1.45 -5.85
N SER A 155 -0.12 2.67 -5.31
CA SER A 155 -1.32 3.51 -5.14
C SER A 155 -1.35 4.79 -5.98
N ASP A 156 -0.19 5.35 -6.34
CA ASP A 156 -0.07 6.56 -7.16
C ASP A 156 -0.06 6.22 -8.66
N VAL A 157 -1.23 6.31 -9.29
CA VAL A 157 -1.45 5.97 -10.70
C VAL A 157 -1.92 7.19 -11.51
N MET A 158 -1.51 7.28 -12.77
CA MET A 158 -1.97 8.32 -13.70
C MET A 158 -2.36 7.69 -15.02
N THR A 159 -3.60 7.92 -15.45
CA THR A 159 -4.11 7.45 -16.75
C THR A 159 -3.89 8.52 -17.81
N TYR A 160 -3.22 8.16 -18.89
CA TYR A 160 -2.94 9.00 -20.05
C TYR A 160 -3.90 8.67 -21.18
N THR A 161 -4.71 9.67 -21.52
CA THR A 161 -5.49 9.78 -22.77
C THR A 161 -4.75 10.73 -23.72
N PRO A 162 -5.12 10.83 -25.02
CA PRO A 162 -4.48 11.79 -25.94
C PRO A 162 -4.49 13.23 -25.40
N LYS A 163 -5.58 13.61 -24.73
CA LYS A 163 -5.72 14.93 -24.10
C LYS A 163 -4.77 15.11 -22.91
N ILE A 164 -4.78 14.17 -21.97
CA ILE A 164 -3.94 14.26 -20.76
C ILE A 164 -2.45 14.21 -21.13
N LEU A 165 -2.08 13.40 -22.13
CA LEU A 165 -0.73 13.33 -22.63
C LEU A 165 -0.26 14.68 -23.21
N LEU A 166 -1.09 15.33 -24.02
CA LEU A 166 -0.77 16.64 -24.57
C LEU A 166 -0.66 17.72 -23.49
N GLU A 167 -1.52 17.69 -22.47
CA GLU A 167 -1.49 18.64 -21.35
C GLU A 167 -0.26 18.45 -20.45
N ASP A 168 0.13 17.21 -20.15
CA ASP A 168 1.23 16.88 -19.23
C ASP A 168 2.62 16.88 -19.91
N MET A 169 2.70 16.35 -21.14
CA MET A 169 3.97 16.16 -21.85
C MET A 169 4.20 17.13 -23.02
N GLU A 170 3.20 17.93 -23.38
CA GLU A 170 3.25 18.91 -24.48
C GLU A 170 3.56 18.31 -25.87
N VAL A 171 3.30 17.01 -26.04
CA VAL A 171 3.50 16.24 -27.29
C VAL A 171 2.34 15.28 -27.53
N THR A 172 2.10 14.90 -28.79
CA THR A 172 1.11 13.87 -29.15
C THR A 172 1.68 12.45 -28.98
N PRO A 173 0.84 11.39 -28.97
CA PRO A 173 1.32 10.01 -28.89
C PRO A 173 2.37 9.65 -29.96
N GLU A 174 2.16 10.10 -31.20
CA GLU A 174 3.09 9.87 -32.31
C GLU A 174 4.46 10.53 -32.10
N GLN A 175 4.46 11.67 -31.40
CA GLN A 175 5.66 12.45 -31.09
C GLN A 175 6.46 11.89 -29.90
N ILE A 176 5.92 10.95 -29.12
CA ILE A 176 6.65 10.32 -28.00
C ILE A 176 7.91 9.62 -28.52
N LEU A 177 7.82 8.96 -29.67
CA LEU A 177 8.94 8.30 -30.34
C LEU A 177 10.04 9.31 -30.68
N ASP A 178 9.66 10.41 -31.33
CA ASP A 178 10.60 11.44 -31.78
C ASP A 178 11.21 12.18 -30.58
N LEU A 179 10.43 12.38 -29.51
CA LEU A 179 10.89 12.97 -28.27
C LEU A 179 12.03 12.13 -27.68
N LYS A 180 11.80 10.83 -27.52
CA LYS A 180 12.78 9.86 -27.01
C LYS A 180 13.98 9.71 -27.95
N ALA A 181 13.76 9.71 -29.26
CA ALA A 181 14.83 9.66 -30.26
C ALA A 181 15.78 10.86 -30.13
N LEU A 182 15.26 12.05 -29.82
CA LEU A 182 16.05 13.26 -29.64
C LEU A 182 16.72 13.33 -28.27
N MET A 183 16.01 13.01 -27.19
CA MET A 183 16.54 13.18 -25.83
C MET A 183 17.31 11.97 -25.28
N GLY A 184 17.19 10.83 -25.94
CA GLY A 184 17.72 9.55 -25.48
C GLY A 184 16.97 8.99 -24.28
N ASP A 185 17.45 7.86 -23.78
CA ASP A 185 16.98 7.25 -22.55
C ASP A 185 18.14 6.65 -21.75
N LYS A 186 18.41 7.24 -20.59
CA LYS A 186 19.49 6.77 -19.72
C LYS A 186 19.18 5.43 -19.07
N SER A 187 17.93 5.07 -18.81
CA SER A 187 17.62 3.77 -18.19
C SER A 187 17.92 2.61 -19.12
N ASP A 188 17.78 2.85 -20.42
CA ASP A 188 17.89 1.85 -21.48
C ASP A 188 19.19 1.99 -22.27
N ASN A 189 20.05 2.91 -21.82
CA ASN A 189 21.30 3.27 -22.47
C ASN A 189 21.12 3.68 -23.93
N ILE A 190 20.05 4.41 -24.23
CA ILE A 190 19.74 4.96 -25.55
C ILE A 190 20.36 6.36 -25.64
N PRO A 191 21.25 6.62 -26.62
CA PRO A 191 22.08 7.83 -26.62
C PRO A 191 21.31 9.13 -26.92
N GLY A 192 20.36 9.09 -27.86
CA GLY A 192 19.71 10.31 -28.37
C GLY A 192 20.70 11.28 -29.01
N VAL A 193 20.39 12.58 -28.96
CA VAL A 193 21.29 13.65 -29.44
C VAL A 193 21.96 14.35 -28.25
N PRO A 194 23.31 14.33 -28.15
CA PRO A 194 24.03 14.92 -27.02
C PRO A 194 23.70 16.38 -26.72
N GLY A 195 23.13 16.63 -25.54
CA GLY A 195 22.75 17.96 -25.07
C GLY A 195 21.38 18.44 -25.57
N VAL A 196 20.60 17.58 -26.22
CA VAL A 196 19.17 17.78 -26.43
C VAL A 196 18.44 17.10 -25.29
N GLY A 197 17.90 17.89 -24.35
CA GLY A 197 17.03 17.37 -23.30
C GLY A 197 15.55 17.48 -23.68
N GLN A 198 14.67 16.96 -22.82
CA GLN A 198 13.21 16.95 -23.04
C GLN A 198 12.65 18.31 -23.49
N LYS A 199 13.00 19.42 -22.83
CA LYS A 199 12.51 20.77 -23.20
C LYS A 199 12.94 21.20 -24.61
N THR A 200 14.18 20.89 -24.98
CA THR A 200 14.71 21.23 -26.31
C THR A 200 14.04 20.37 -27.37
N ALA A 201 13.89 19.07 -27.11
CA ALA A 201 13.20 18.15 -28.01
C ALA A 201 11.73 18.56 -28.22
N ILE A 202 10.98 18.88 -27.17
CA ILE A 202 9.60 19.39 -27.27
C ILE A 202 9.54 20.65 -28.13
N LYS A 203 10.47 21.61 -27.94
CA LYS A 203 10.51 22.82 -28.76
C LYS A 203 10.71 22.51 -30.24
N LEU A 204 11.62 21.59 -30.55
CA LEU A 204 11.87 21.14 -31.93
C LEU A 204 10.63 20.45 -32.51
N LEU A 205 9.97 19.57 -31.75
CA LEU A 205 8.77 18.86 -32.21
C LEU A 205 7.56 19.78 -32.37
N LYS A 206 7.43 20.84 -31.58
CA LYS A 206 6.41 21.87 -31.82
C LYS A 206 6.64 22.65 -33.11
N GLN A 207 7.90 22.83 -33.51
CA GLN A 207 8.25 23.54 -34.74
C GLN A 207 8.16 22.64 -35.97
N PHE A 208 8.71 21.44 -35.89
CA PHE A 208 8.90 20.56 -37.05
C PHE A 208 7.96 19.35 -37.06
N ASN A 209 7.17 19.13 -36.02
CA ASN A 209 6.22 18.02 -35.87
C ASN A 209 6.86 16.63 -35.73
N THR A 210 7.78 16.22 -36.62
CA THR A 210 8.41 14.90 -36.61
C THR A 210 9.93 14.96 -36.68
N LEU A 211 10.61 13.87 -36.31
CA LEU A 211 12.07 13.75 -36.43
C LEU A 211 12.54 13.88 -37.88
N GLU A 212 11.84 13.26 -38.82
CA GLU A 212 12.14 13.33 -40.24
C GLU A 212 12.08 14.77 -40.73
N ASN A 213 10.98 15.47 -40.43
CA ASN A 213 10.77 16.83 -40.91
C ASN A 213 11.77 17.83 -40.30
N LEU A 214 12.21 17.59 -39.05
CA LEU A 214 13.30 18.34 -38.42
C LEU A 214 14.61 18.21 -39.22
N TYR A 215 14.94 17.01 -39.68
CA TYR A 215 16.18 16.78 -40.44
C TYR A 215 16.08 17.20 -41.91
N ASP A 216 14.88 17.25 -42.48
CA ASP A 216 14.63 17.78 -43.82
C ASP A 216 14.71 19.32 -43.86
N HIS A 217 14.42 19.99 -42.74
CA HIS A 217 14.44 21.46 -42.58
C HIS A 217 15.45 21.93 -41.53
N LEU A 218 16.61 21.25 -41.46
CA LEU A 218 17.61 21.47 -40.42
C LEU A 218 18.20 22.89 -40.44
N ASP A 219 18.13 23.56 -41.58
CA ASP A 219 18.55 24.95 -41.79
C ASP A 219 17.66 25.99 -41.09
N GLU A 220 16.42 25.63 -40.73
CA GLU A 220 15.49 26.50 -39.99
C GLU A 220 15.73 26.48 -38.46
N VAL A 221 16.67 25.66 -37.98
CA VAL A 221 17.06 25.60 -36.57
C VAL A 221 17.88 26.83 -36.19
N THR A 222 17.32 27.74 -35.40
CA THR A 222 17.88 29.07 -35.10
C THR A 222 19.23 29.06 -34.36
N SER A 223 19.59 27.97 -33.69
CA SER A 223 20.84 27.87 -32.93
C SER A 223 21.87 27.08 -33.71
N GLU A 224 22.92 27.76 -34.17
CA GLU A 224 24.02 27.12 -34.95
C GLU A 224 24.65 25.94 -34.20
N LYS A 225 24.92 26.11 -32.89
CA LYS A 225 25.46 25.03 -32.05
C LYS A 225 24.52 23.82 -31.89
N LEU A 226 23.21 24.04 -31.91
CA LEU A 226 22.22 22.96 -31.85
C LEU A 226 22.14 22.24 -33.21
N LYS A 227 22.20 23.01 -34.29
CA LYS A 227 22.23 22.50 -35.66
C LYS A 227 23.44 21.58 -35.90
N GLU A 228 24.64 22.04 -35.54
CA GLU A 228 25.87 21.24 -35.61
C GLU A 228 25.74 19.90 -34.86
N LYS A 229 25.13 19.92 -33.67
CA LYS A 229 24.91 18.71 -32.86
C LYS A 229 23.91 17.76 -33.49
N LEU A 230 22.80 18.27 -34.00
CA LEU A 230 21.79 17.46 -34.70
C LEU A 230 22.41 16.82 -35.96
N GLU A 231 23.15 17.60 -36.76
CA GLU A 231 23.81 17.11 -37.96
C GLU A 231 24.83 16.00 -37.65
N ALA A 232 25.70 16.23 -36.66
CA ALA A 232 26.72 15.27 -36.25
C ALA A 232 26.13 13.94 -35.71
N ASN A 233 24.94 13.99 -35.10
CA ASN A 233 24.32 12.84 -34.43
C ASN A 233 23.03 12.37 -35.12
N LYS A 234 22.83 12.71 -36.40
CA LYS A 234 21.64 12.30 -37.18
C LYS A 234 21.43 10.79 -37.12
N LYS A 235 22.49 10.01 -37.33
CA LYS A 235 22.42 8.54 -37.30
C LYS A 235 22.02 8.00 -35.92
N GLU A 236 22.54 8.60 -34.84
CA GLU A 236 22.21 8.20 -33.48
C GLU A 236 20.76 8.51 -33.12
N ALA A 237 20.22 9.64 -33.60
CA ALA A 237 18.82 9.98 -33.40
C ALA A 237 17.88 8.98 -34.09
N PHE A 238 18.14 8.63 -35.35
CA PHE A 238 17.32 7.64 -36.07
C PHE A 238 17.46 6.23 -35.50
N MET A 239 18.67 5.81 -35.10
CA MET A 239 18.88 4.56 -34.38
C MET A 239 18.13 4.56 -33.04
N SER A 240 18.16 5.67 -32.30
CA SER A 240 17.42 5.81 -31.04
C SER A 240 15.91 5.70 -31.29
N LYS A 241 15.40 6.28 -32.38
CA LYS A 241 13.99 6.10 -32.82
C LYS A 241 13.67 4.63 -33.09
N GLU A 242 14.53 3.91 -33.79
CA GLU A 242 14.35 2.47 -34.04
C GLU A 242 14.29 1.67 -32.72
N LEU A 243 15.21 1.95 -31.78
CA LEU A 243 15.27 1.23 -30.50
C LEU A 243 14.05 1.45 -29.59
N VAL A 244 13.52 2.67 -29.53
CA VAL A 244 12.35 3.00 -28.67
C VAL A 244 11.01 2.65 -29.32
N THR A 245 11.01 2.33 -30.61
CA THR A 245 9.77 1.94 -31.31
C THR A 245 9.32 0.57 -30.83
N ILE A 246 8.08 0.49 -30.34
CA ILE A 246 7.43 -0.79 -30.03
C ILE A 246 7.04 -1.46 -31.35
N ASP A 247 7.50 -2.69 -31.56
CA ASP A 247 7.16 -3.45 -32.76
C ASP A 247 5.77 -4.07 -32.59
N GLN A 248 4.83 -3.65 -33.44
CA GLN A 248 3.44 -4.09 -33.41
C GLN A 248 3.07 -5.05 -34.55
N ASP A 249 4.02 -5.35 -35.45
CA ASP A 249 3.75 -6.03 -36.73
C ASP A 249 4.61 -7.27 -36.94
N SER A 250 5.89 -7.21 -36.60
CA SER A 250 6.81 -8.33 -36.82
C SER A 250 6.77 -9.44 -35.75
N PRO A 251 6.32 -9.21 -34.49
CA PRO A 251 6.29 -10.27 -33.48
C PRO A 251 5.42 -11.46 -33.93
N PRO A 252 5.94 -12.69 -34.00
CA PRO A 252 5.18 -13.88 -34.38
C PRO A 252 4.28 -14.37 -33.24
N ILE A 253 3.36 -13.52 -32.79
CA ILE A 253 2.46 -13.80 -31.67
C ILE A 253 1.42 -14.83 -32.09
N LYS A 254 1.33 -15.92 -31.32
CA LYS A 254 0.38 -17.01 -31.55
C LYS A 254 -0.99 -16.76 -30.91
N ILE A 255 -1.04 -15.90 -29.91
CA ILE A 255 -2.27 -15.49 -29.22
C ILE A 255 -2.85 -14.22 -29.86
N SER A 256 -4.16 -14.17 -30.04
CA SER A 256 -4.87 -12.99 -30.56
C SER A 256 -5.60 -12.25 -29.44
N ALA A 257 -6.06 -11.03 -29.71
CA ALA A 257 -6.93 -10.30 -28.78
C ALA A 257 -8.19 -11.11 -28.37
N ASP A 258 -8.74 -11.98 -29.22
CA ASP A 258 -9.93 -12.78 -28.88
C ASP A 258 -9.64 -13.90 -27.87
N ASP A 259 -8.41 -14.41 -27.87
CA ASP A 259 -7.98 -15.51 -26.99
C ASP A 259 -7.77 -15.06 -25.53
N THR A 260 -7.81 -13.74 -25.29
CA THR A 260 -7.58 -13.11 -23.99
C THR A 260 -8.85 -12.95 -23.17
N LYS A 261 -9.95 -13.62 -23.54
CA LYS A 261 -11.22 -13.56 -22.81
C LYS A 261 -11.04 -13.92 -21.33
N PHE A 262 -11.52 -13.05 -20.46
CA PHE A 262 -11.56 -13.25 -19.02
C PHE A 262 -13.02 -13.41 -18.57
N SER A 263 -13.31 -14.43 -17.76
CA SER A 263 -14.68 -14.76 -17.33
C SER A 263 -14.80 -14.89 -15.81
N GLY A 264 -13.88 -14.27 -15.07
CA GLY A 264 -13.72 -14.45 -13.64
C GLY A 264 -12.75 -15.57 -13.29
N TYR A 265 -12.49 -15.74 -11.99
CA TYR A 265 -11.64 -16.77 -11.42
C TYR A 265 -12.46 -17.72 -10.54
N GLN A 266 -11.86 -18.83 -10.10
CA GLN A 266 -12.50 -19.80 -9.20
C GLN A 266 -11.95 -19.66 -7.79
N ASP A 267 -12.80 -19.27 -6.85
CA ASP A 267 -12.42 -18.97 -5.46
C ASP A 267 -11.65 -20.11 -4.80
N GLN A 268 -12.06 -21.38 -5.01
CA GLN A 268 -11.40 -22.51 -4.35
C GLN A 268 -9.91 -22.68 -4.73
N LYS A 269 -9.58 -22.64 -6.03
CA LYS A 269 -8.18 -22.81 -6.47
C LYS A 269 -7.31 -21.62 -6.07
N LEU A 270 -7.88 -20.43 -6.13
CA LEU A 270 -7.19 -19.20 -5.75
C LEU A 270 -6.96 -19.12 -4.25
N ASN A 271 -7.93 -19.56 -3.45
CA ASN A 271 -7.84 -19.65 -2.00
C ASN A 271 -6.76 -20.63 -1.55
N ASP A 272 -6.69 -21.81 -2.16
CA ASP A 272 -5.66 -22.79 -1.84
C ASP A 272 -4.26 -22.26 -2.19
N PHE A 273 -4.13 -21.55 -3.32
CA PHE A 273 -2.88 -20.89 -3.73
C PHE A 273 -2.48 -19.76 -2.77
N PHE A 274 -3.43 -18.92 -2.34
CA PHE A 274 -3.15 -17.83 -1.39
C PHE A 274 -2.75 -18.35 -0.02
N LYS A 275 -3.33 -19.45 0.45
CA LYS A 275 -2.90 -20.12 1.69
C LYS A 275 -1.45 -20.59 1.58
N GLU A 276 -1.06 -21.20 0.46
CA GLU A 276 0.32 -21.63 0.23
C GLU A 276 1.32 -20.46 0.21
N LEU A 277 0.91 -19.30 -0.29
CA LEU A 277 1.73 -18.09 -0.31
C LEU A 277 1.71 -17.29 0.99
N GLY A 278 0.87 -17.66 1.96
CA GLY A 278 0.70 -16.95 3.24
C GLY A 278 -0.11 -15.66 3.13
N PHE A 279 -0.94 -15.50 2.09
CA PHE A 279 -1.68 -14.27 1.79
C PHE A 279 -3.02 -14.16 2.54
N ASN A 280 -2.97 -14.26 3.87
CA ASN A 280 -4.16 -14.28 4.72
C ASN A 280 -5.05 -13.03 4.58
N SER A 281 -4.45 -11.85 4.38
CA SER A 281 -5.18 -10.60 4.14
C SER A 281 -5.91 -10.57 2.79
N LEU A 282 -5.33 -11.17 1.75
CA LEU A 282 -5.93 -11.20 0.41
C LEU A 282 -7.00 -12.28 0.29
N LEU A 283 -6.89 -13.38 1.05
CA LEU A 283 -7.97 -14.39 1.18
C LEU A 283 -9.28 -13.72 1.62
N ASN A 284 -9.21 -12.90 2.67
CA ASN A 284 -10.38 -12.19 3.19
C ASN A 284 -10.99 -11.22 2.18
N ARG A 285 -10.20 -10.71 1.22
CA ARG A 285 -10.66 -9.78 0.18
C ARG A 285 -11.34 -10.49 -1.00
N ILE A 286 -10.89 -11.70 -1.34
CA ILE A 286 -11.37 -12.45 -2.52
C ILE A 286 -12.65 -13.24 -2.23
N ASP A 287 -12.85 -13.72 -1.01
CA ASP A 287 -14.03 -14.50 -0.61
C ASP A 287 -15.36 -13.73 -0.70
N GLY A 288 -15.40 -12.55 -1.35
CA GLY A 288 -16.62 -11.79 -1.53
C GLY A 288 -17.24 -11.40 -0.20
N ALA A 289 -16.40 -11.16 0.81
CA ALA A 289 -16.78 -10.25 1.88
C ALA A 289 -16.90 -8.86 1.25
N GLU A 290 -18.01 -8.63 0.54
CA GLU A 290 -18.70 -7.35 0.65
C GLU A 290 -18.61 -6.90 2.12
N GLU A 291 -18.55 -5.60 2.34
CA GLU A 291 -18.94 -4.97 3.60
C GLU A 291 -20.40 -5.31 4.01
N ASP A 292 -20.98 -6.41 3.56
CA ASP A 292 -22.08 -7.10 4.20
C ASP A 292 -21.49 -7.97 5.29
N SER A 293 -21.49 -7.41 6.50
CA SER A 293 -21.56 -8.11 7.77
C SER A 293 -21.49 -9.64 7.65
N VAL A 294 -20.28 -10.21 7.49
CA VAL A 294 -20.07 -11.57 7.97
C VAL A 294 -20.22 -11.42 9.46
N THR A 295 -21.46 -11.60 9.94
CA THR A 295 -21.71 -11.95 11.32
C THR A 295 -21.09 -13.34 11.44
N THR A 296 -19.76 -13.37 11.60
CA THR A 296 -19.12 -14.41 12.39
C THR A 296 -19.97 -14.39 13.63
N THR A 297 -20.81 -15.41 13.81
CA THR A 297 -21.82 -15.41 14.85
C THR A 297 -21.02 -15.51 16.12
N LEU A 298 -20.69 -14.33 16.67
CA LEU A 298 -19.92 -14.19 17.87
C LEU A 298 -20.69 -14.95 18.94
N GLU A 299 -19.97 -15.75 19.72
CA GLU A 299 -20.61 -16.43 20.84
C GLU A 299 -21.28 -15.37 21.72
N ALA A 300 -22.46 -15.67 22.26
CA ALA A 300 -23.13 -14.75 23.15
C ALA A 300 -22.20 -14.38 24.32
N LEU A 301 -22.01 -13.08 24.54
CA LEU A 301 -21.23 -12.57 25.66
C LEU A 301 -22.17 -11.92 26.67
N GLU A 302 -22.34 -12.55 27.82
CA GLU A 302 -23.02 -11.92 28.94
C GLU A 302 -22.05 -10.97 29.67
N TYR A 303 -22.52 -9.76 29.91
CA TYR A 303 -21.80 -8.74 30.68
C TYR A 303 -22.78 -7.92 31.53
N GLU A 304 -22.28 -7.39 32.64
CA GLU A 304 -23.04 -6.50 33.52
C GLU A 304 -22.66 -5.04 33.25
N ILE A 305 -23.66 -4.16 33.19
CA ILE A 305 -23.45 -2.71 33.16
C ILE A 305 -23.35 -2.21 34.60
N VAL A 306 -22.16 -1.73 34.98
CA VAL A 306 -21.89 -1.24 36.32
C VAL A 306 -22.58 0.10 36.53
N THR A 307 -23.50 0.14 37.49
CA THR A 307 -24.20 1.37 37.92
C THR A 307 -23.62 1.99 39.18
N GLU A 308 -22.77 1.25 39.89
CA GLU A 308 -22.03 1.71 41.08
C GLU A 308 -20.77 0.84 41.21
N VAL A 309 -19.59 1.46 41.33
CA VAL A 309 -18.33 0.73 41.50
C VAL A 309 -18.10 0.41 42.97
N LYS A 310 -18.10 -0.89 43.31
CA LYS A 310 -17.91 -1.44 44.66
C LYS A 310 -16.63 -2.25 44.75
N GLU A 311 -16.12 -2.46 45.96
CA GLU A 311 -14.85 -3.18 46.19
C GLU A 311 -14.91 -4.62 45.67
N ASP A 312 -16.08 -5.24 45.69
CA ASP A 312 -16.32 -6.58 45.19
C ASP A 312 -16.30 -6.69 43.66
N LEU A 313 -16.20 -5.59 42.91
CA LEU A 313 -15.96 -5.63 41.46
C LEU A 313 -14.56 -6.18 41.14
N PHE A 314 -13.60 -5.93 42.02
CA PHE A 314 -12.18 -6.20 41.78
C PHE A 314 -11.74 -7.53 42.42
N THR A 315 -10.70 -8.12 41.86
CA THR A 315 -10.16 -9.43 42.30
C THR A 315 -8.65 -9.39 42.56
N GLY A 316 -7.98 -8.31 42.15
CA GLY A 316 -6.53 -8.19 42.21
C GLY A 316 -5.81 -8.75 40.99
N GLN A 317 -6.53 -9.35 40.05
CA GLN A 317 -6.06 -9.74 38.72
C GLN A 317 -7.14 -9.40 37.69
N ASP A 318 -7.10 -8.16 37.22
CA ASP A 318 -8.19 -7.57 36.46
C ASP A 318 -7.68 -7.10 35.10
N ALA A 319 -8.27 -7.58 34.00
CA ALA A 319 -8.07 -6.98 32.69
C ALA A 319 -8.90 -5.70 32.62
N PHE A 320 -8.30 -4.61 32.13
CA PHE A 320 -8.91 -3.29 32.10
C PHE A 320 -8.60 -2.57 30.79
N GLU A 321 -9.62 -1.96 30.20
CA GLU A 321 -9.47 -1.15 28.99
C GLU A 321 -10.41 0.06 29.05
N ILE A 322 -9.92 1.21 28.58
CA ILE A 322 -10.73 2.41 28.32
C ILE A 322 -10.72 2.65 26.82
N GLU A 323 -11.91 2.83 26.28
CA GLU A 323 -12.11 3.01 24.86
C GLU A 323 -12.23 4.48 24.46
N ILE A 324 -11.62 4.80 23.32
CA ILE A 324 -11.69 6.08 22.61
C ILE A 324 -11.83 5.76 21.12
N LEU A 325 -12.46 6.63 20.34
CA LEU A 325 -12.65 6.35 18.91
C LEU A 325 -11.40 6.64 18.08
N ASP A 326 -10.73 7.76 18.32
CA ASP A 326 -9.54 8.19 17.56
C ASP A 326 -8.23 7.97 18.32
N GLU A 327 -7.11 8.04 17.60
CA GLU A 327 -5.78 7.68 18.13
C GLU A 327 -5.25 8.66 19.20
N ASN A 328 -5.77 9.90 19.24
CA ASN A 328 -5.23 10.94 20.11
C ASN A 328 -5.84 10.92 21.52
N TYR A 329 -5.33 10.01 22.36
CA TYR A 329 -5.75 9.83 23.75
C TYR A 329 -5.53 11.05 24.67
N HIS A 330 -4.86 12.12 24.21
CA HIS A 330 -4.73 13.37 24.97
C HIS A 330 -6.00 14.21 24.96
N THR A 331 -6.75 14.16 23.86
CA THR A 331 -7.90 15.06 23.62
C THR A 331 -9.20 14.31 23.40
N GLU A 332 -9.13 13.08 22.90
CA GLU A 332 -10.31 12.31 22.50
C GLU A 332 -11.22 11.98 23.68
N GLU A 333 -12.53 11.94 23.43
CA GLU A 333 -13.51 11.60 24.46
C GLU A 333 -13.43 10.11 24.80
N MET A 334 -13.51 9.80 26.11
CA MET A 334 -13.61 8.42 26.58
C MET A 334 -15.06 7.98 26.45
N ILE A 335 -15.31 6.89 25.72
CA ILE A 335 -16.68 6.42 25.44
C ILE A 335 -17.17 5.41 26.47
N GLY A 336 -16.26 4.68 27.12
CA GLY A 336 -16.57 3.65 28.10
C GLY A 336 -15.33 2.87 28.50
N ALA A 337 -15.47 2.06 29.53
CA ALA A 337 -14.42 1.13 29.94
C ALA A 337 -15.00 -0.25 30.21
N ALA A 338 -14.13 -1.24 30.34
CA ALA A 338 -14.54 -2.55 30.82
C ALA A 338 -13.50 -3.16 31.76
N ILE A 339 -14.00 -4.00 32.68
CA ILE A 339 -13.20 -4.88 33.53
C ILE A 339 -13.61 -6.32 33.26
N VAL A 340 -12.63 -7.19 33.09
CA VAL A 340 -12.84 -8.64 32.99
C VAL A 340 -11.94 -9.35 33.98
N ASN A 341 -12.54 -10.19 34.83
CA ASN A 341 -11.83 -10.98 35.83
C ASN A 341 -12.60 -12.28 36.13
N GLU A 342 -12.22 -12.99 37.20
CA GLU A 342 -12.86 -14.26 37.58
C GLU A 342 -14.34 -14.12 38.00
N LYS A 343 -14.79 -12.92 38.36
CA LYS A 343 -16.20 -12.67 38.75
C LYS A 343 -17.11 -12.45 37.56
N GLY A 344 -16.56 -12.05 36.41
CA GLY A 344 -17.35 -11.87 35.19
C GLY A 344 -16.79 -10.81 34.25
N HIS A 345 -17.68 -10.31 33.38
CA HIS A 345 -17.40 -9.25 32.42
C HIS A 345 -18.26 -8.04 32.74
N PHE A 346 -17.63 -6.87 32.87
CA PHE A 346 -18.28 -5.66 33.36
C PHE A 346 -18.00 -4.51 32.40
N PHE A 347 -19.06 -3.88 31.88
CA PHE A 347 -18.98 -2.60 31.22
C PHE A 347 -19.15 -1.48 32.25
N ILE A 348 -18.29 -0.46 32.21
CA ILE A 348 -18.27 0.65 33.16
C ILE A 348 -18.40 1.96 32.39
N PRO A 349 -19.52 2.70 32.56
CA PRO A 349 -19.63 4.06 32.06
C PRO A 349 -18.53 4.97 32.64
N VAL A 350 -18.01 5.90 31.84
CA VAL A 350 -16.88 6.76 32.25
C VAL A 350 -17.23 7.60 33.48
N ASP A 351 -18.47 8.07 33.59
CA ASP A 351 -18.90 8.89 34.72
C ASP A 351 -18.93 8.10 36.05
N MET A 352 -19.07 6.77 36.01
CA MET A 352 -18.94 5.90 37.17
C MET A 352 -17.48 5.76 37.62
N ILE A 353 -16.53 5.86 36.70
CA ILE A 353 -15.09 5.90 37.01
C ILE A 353 -14.74 7.23 37.68
N GLU A 354 -15.15 8.34 37.07
CA GLU A 354 -14.84 9.70 37.53
C GLU A 354 -15.33 9.98 38.96
N LYS A 355 -16.50 9.45 39.32
CA LYS A 355 -17.14 9.70 40.62
C LYS A 355 -16.76 8.69 41.70
N SER A 356 -16.03 7.62 41.36
CA SER A 356 -15.78 6.51 42.28
C SER A 356 -14.43 6.58 42.98
N GLU A 357 -14.46 6.88 44.28
CA GLU A 357 -13.31 6.73 45.17
C GLU A 357 -12.83 5.27 45.29
N VAL A 358 -13.75 4.31 45.12
CA VAL A 358 -13.40 2.87 45.13
C VAL A 358 -12.56 2.53 43.91
N PHE A 359 -12.98 2.98 42.71
CA PHE A 359 -12.22 2.79 41.48
C PHE A 359 -10.84 3.43 41.60
N LYS A 360 -10.78 4.68 42.09
CA LYS A 360 -9.52 5.39 42.29
C LYS A 360 -8.57 4.62 43.21
N LYS A 361 -9.05 4.14 44.36
CA LYS A 361 -8.26 3.31 45.28
C LYS A 361 -7.72 2.05 44.61
N TRP A 362 -8.57 1.32 43.87
CA TRP A 362 -8.12 0.13 43.13
C TRP A 362 -7.07 0.47 42.07
N ALA A 363 -7.30 1.53 41.28
CA ALA A 363 -6.39 1.94 40.20
C ALA A 363 -5.01 2.35 40.76
N GLU A 364 -4.97 3.05 41.89
CA GLU A 364 -3.74 3.58 42.51
C GLU A 364 -3.00 2.58 43.40
N ASP A 365 -3.58 1.40 43.67
CA ASP A 365 -2.98 0.32 44.45
C ASP A 365 -2.08 -0.58 43.57
N GLU A 366 -0.79 -0.66 43.90
CA GLU A 366 0.21 -1.45 43.18
C GLU A 366 0.10 -2.97 43.42
N THR A 367 -0.59 -3.37 44.48
CA THR A 367 -0.84 -4.78 44.82
C THR A 367 -1.93 -5.37 43.92
N GLN A 368 -2.88 -4.55 43.48
CA GLN A 368 -3.90 -4.90 42.49
C GLN A 368 -3.27 -4.96 41.10
N LYS A 369 -3.20 -6.16 40.50
CA LYS A 369 -2.59 -6.37 39.19
C LYS A 369 -3.58 -6.09 38.07
N LYS A 370 -3.17 -5.21 37.14
CA LYS A 370 -3.93 -4.89 35.94
C LYS A 370 -3.24 -5.41 34.68
N TYR A 371 -4.04 -5.91 33.74
CA TYR A 371 -3.61 -6.24 32.38
C TYR A 371 -4.33 -5.29 31.43
N VAL A 372 -3.58 -4.65 30.54
CA VAL A 372 -4.11 -3.61 29.66
C VAL A 372 -3.65 -3.85 28.23
N PHE A 373 -4.32 -3.23 27.27
CA PHE A 373 -3.85 -3.28 25.89
C PHE A 373 -2.65 -2.36 25.66
N ASP A 374 -2.73 -1.10 26.11
CA ASP A 374 -1.68 -0.09 26.01
C ASP A 374 -1.54 0.67 27.35
N ALA A 375 -0.48 0.37 28.09
CA ALA A 375 -0.23 0.94 29.41
C ALA A 375 0.02 2.44 29.38
N LYS A 376 0.60 2.96 28.30
CA LYS A 376 0.89 4.38 28.14
C LYS A 376 -0.41 5.15 27.90
N LYS A 377 -1.25 4.66 26.97
CA LYS A 377 -2.60 5.21 26.70
C LYS A 377 -3.43 5.26 27.97
N ILE A 378 -3.56 4.14 28.67
CA ILE A 378 -4.36 4.05 29.91
C ILE A 378 -3.83 5.00 30.99
N THR A 379 -2.51 5.13 31.11
CA THR A 379 -1.89 6.08 32.04
C THR A 379 -2.31 7.52 31.71
N VAL A 380 -2.25 7.94 30.45
CA VAL A 380 -2.63 9.31 30.06
C VAL A 380 -4.12 9.56 30.24
N LEU A 381 -4.98 8.62 29.85
CA LEU A 381 -6.43 8.73 30.01
C LEU A 381 -6.85 8.87 31.48
N LEU A 382 -6.33 8.04 32.38
CA LEU A 382 -6.67 8.13 33.80
C LEU A 382 -6.06 9.37 34.48
N ASN A 383 -4.92 9.88 34.02
CA ASN A 383 -4.40 11.16 34.52
C ASN A 383 -5.33 12.34 34.21
N ARG A 384 -6.07 12.31 33.09
CA ARG A 384 -7.10 13.32 32.79
C ARG A 384 -8.23 13.32 33.82
N LEU A 385 -8.46 12.18 34.48
CA LEU A 385 -9.41 12.02 35.58
C LEU A 385 -8.78 12.20 36.97
N SER A 386 -7.53 12.67 37.05
CA SER A 386 -6.77 12.79 38.31
C SER A 386 -6.62 11.46 39.06
N ILE A 387 -6.48 10.36 38.33
CA ILE A 387 -6.24 9.00 38.83
C ILE A 387 -4.86 8.53 38.38
N SER A 388 -3.98 8.17 39.32
CA SER A 388 -2.62 7.72 39.01
C SER A 388 -2.52 6.19 38.99
N ILE A 389 -2.84 5.57 37.85
CA ILE A 389 -2.83 4.10 37.76
C ILE A 389 -1.47 3.49 38.11
N LYS A 390 -1.51 2.45 38.95
CA LYS A 390 -0.37 1.61 39.35
C LYS A 390 -0.74 0.13 39.23
N GLY A 391 0.25 -0.74 39.38
CA GLY A 391 0.03 -2.18 39.37
C GLY A 391 -0.29 -2.77 37.98
N ILE A 392 -0.11 -2.00 36.89
CA ILE A 392 -0.10 -2.57 35.54
C ILE A 392 1.06 -3.58 35.49
N SER A 393 0.73 -4.81 35.14
CA SER A 393 1.65 -5.95 35.22
C SER A 393 1.82 -6.66 33.88
N PHE A 394 1.02 -6.30 32.89
CA PHE A 394 1.13 -6.81 31.53
C PHE A 394 0.52 -5.83 30.54
N ASP A 395 1.18 -5.66 29.39
CA ASP A 395 0.77 -4.81 28.27
C ASP A 395 0.76 -5.68 27.01
N ILE A 396 -0.43 -5.84 26.41
CA ILE A 396 -0.64 -6.73 25.27
C ILE A 396 0.02 -6.17 24.00
N LEU A 397 0.00 -4.85 23.79
CA LEU A 397 0.60 -4.22 22.63
C LEU A 397 2.12 -4.42 22.61
N LEU A 398 2.79 -4.12 23.73
CA LEU A 398 4.23 -4.33 23.88
C LEU A 398 4.60 -5.81 23.80
N ALA A 399 3.82 -6.69 24.44
CA ALA A 399 4.03 -8.13 24.34
C ALA A 399 3.94 -8.62 22.89
N SER A 400 3.00 -8.09 22.10
CA SER A 400 2.80 -8.44 20.69
C SER A 400 3.98 -8.02 19.84
N TYR A 401 4.46 -6.80 20.05
CA TYR A 401 5.64 -6.27 19.37
C TYR A 401 6.90 -7.10 19.67
N LEU A 402 7.14 -7.46 20.94
CA LEU A 402 8.28 -8.31 21.31
C LEU A 402 8.18 -9.70 20.66
N ILE A 403 6.99 -10.30 20.67
CA ILE A 403 6.77 -11.62 20.05
C ILE A 403 7.03 -11.57 18.54
N ASN A 404 6.59 -10.53 17.82
CA ASN A 404 6.84 -10.41 16.40
C ASN A 404 7.03 -8.93 15.97
N PRO A 405 8.29 -8.44 15.96
CA PRO A 405 8.58 -7.04 15.63
C PRO A 405 8.38 -6.67 14.16
N SER A 406 8.25 -7.67 13.28
CA SER A 406 8.05 -7.46 11.83
C SER A 406 6.58 -7.27 11.45
N GLU A 407 5.67 -7.52 12.40
CA GLU A 407 4.24 -7.28 12.21
C GLU A 407 3.94 -5.78 12.31
N ASN A 408 2.96 -5.30 11.53
CA ASN A 408 2.62 -3.88 11.52
C ASN A 408 1.22 -3.62 12.10
N ASN A 409 0.33 -4.64 12.13
CA ASN A 409 -0.98 -4.50 12.76
C ASN A 409 -0.99 -5.13 14.16
N HIS A 410 -1.12 -4.30 15.19
CA HIS A 410 -1.15 -4.72 16.58
C HIS A 410 -2.44 -4.35 17.31
N ASP A 411 -3.56 -4.11 16.61
CA ASP A 411 -4.85 -3.95 17.29
C ASP A 411 -5.29 -5.24 18.02
N VAL A 412 -6.21 -5.13 18.99
CA VAL A 412 -6.69 -6.29 19.78
C VAL A 412 -7.23 -7.40 18.87
N PRO A 413 -8.07 -7.14 17.85
CA PRO A 413 -8.59 -8.18 16.96
C PRO A 413 -7.51 -8.89 16.13
N ALA A 414 -6.55 -8.16 15.54
CA ALA A 414 -5.46 -8.76 14.77
C ALA A 414 -4.55 -9.61 15.66
N ILE A 415 -4.24 -9.15 16.88
CA ILE A 415 -3.50 -9.97 17.85
C ILE A 415 -4.31 -11.22 18.18
N SER A 416 -5.60 -11.07 18.52
CA SER A 416 -6.48 -12.19 18.87
C SER A 416 -6.49 -13.24 17.77
N HIS A 417 -6.64 -12.83 16.50
CA HIS A 417 -6.62 -13.71 15.34
C HIS A 417 -5.29 -14.46 15.18
N ARG A 418 -4.15 -13.81 15.42
CA ARG A 418 -2.83 -14.47 15.39
C ARG A 418 -2.68 -15.55 16.46
N PHE A 419 -3.36 -15.40 17.59
CA PHE A 419 -3.44 -16.40 18.65
C PHE A 419 -4.65 -17.34 18.50
N ASN A 420 -5.27 -17.36 17.31
CA ASN A 420 -6.40 -18.22 16.93
C ASN A 420 -7.69 -17.95 17.75
N GLU A 421 -7.85 -16.72 18.24
CA GLU A 421 -9.03 -16.21 18.94
C GLU A 421 -9.85 -15.31 18.04
N LYS A 422 -10.83 -15.88 17.33
CA LYS A 422 -11.65 -15.18 16.31
C LYS A 422 -12.94 -14.59 16.84
N ASN A 423 -13.15 -14.68 18.14
CA ASN A 423 -14.37 -14.22 18.79
C ASN A 423 -14.17 -12.72 19.13
N ILE A 424 -14.05 -11.87 18.11
CA ILE A 424 -13.95 -10.40 18.23
C ILE A 424 -14.04 -9.79 16.82
N ARG A 425 -14.63 -8.60 16.70
CA ARG A 425 -14.69 -7.84 15.44
C ARG A 425 -13.64 -6.75 15.41
N PHE A 426 -13.29 -6.26 14.22
CA PHE A 426 -12.46 -5.06 14.09
C PHE A 426 -13.23 -3.80 14.51
N ASP A 427 -12.51 -2.81 15.04
CA ASP A 427 -13.09 -1.52 15.43
C ASP A 427 -13.85 -0.87 14.29
N GLU A 428 -13.35 -0.99 13.06
CA GLU A 428 -13.98 -0.44 11.86
C GLU A 428 -15.32 -1.13 11.51
N GLU A 429 -15.51 -2.39 11.92
CA GLU A 429 -16.76 -3.12 11.73
C GLU A 429 -17.85 -2.71 12.73
N VAL A 430 -17.44 -2.16 13.87
CA VAL A 430 -18.34 -1.73 14.95
C VAL A 430 -18.57 -0.22 14.85
N TYR A 431 -17.51 0.57 14.75
CA TYR A 431 -17.56 2.02 14.75
C TYR A 431 -17.59 2.64 13.35
N GLY A 432 -17.33 1.87 12.28
CA GLY A 432 -17.22 2.40 10.92
C GLY A 432 -15.87 3.08 10.60
N LYS A 433 -15.72 3.55 9.36
CA LYS A 433 -14.50 4.21 8.86
C LYS A 433 -14.75 5.63 8.32
N GLY A 434 -13.73 6.47 8.40
CA GLY A 434 -13.72 7.80 7.78
C GLY A 434 -14.94 8.64 8.18
N ALA A 435 -15.67 9.16 7.20
CA ALA A 435 -16.86 9.99 7.46
C ALA A 435 -18.03 9.24 8.12
N LYS A 436 -18.03 7.90 8.11
CA LYS A 436 -19.04 7.06 8.77
C LYS A 436 -18.62 6.61 10.18
N LYS A 437 -17.45 7.05 10.66
CA LYS A 437 -16.95 6.67 11.98
C LYS A 437 -17.80 7.30 13.09
N GLY A 438 -18.25 6.51 14.05
CA GLY A 438 -19.04 6.96 15.19
C GLY A 438 -19.55 5.80 16.04
N LEU A 439 -20.23 6.12 17.14
CA LEU A 439 -20.90 5.11 17.95
C LEU A 439 -22.15 4.59 17.21
N PRO A 440 -22.38 3.27 17.17
CA PRO A 440 -23.65 2.68 16.77
C PRO A 440 -24.83 3.27 17.55
N SER A 441 -26.02 3.23 16.95
CA SER A 441 -27.25 3.68 17.61
C SER A 441 -27.74 2.73 18.72
N ASP A 442 -27.36 1.45 18.64
CA ASP A 442 -27.61 0.49 19.71
C ASP A 442 -26.41 0.49 20.66
N ASP A 443 -26.66 0.89 21.91
CA ASP A 443 -25.62 0.94 22.94
C ASP A 443 -24.97 -0.41 23.20
N LYS A 444 -25.72 -1.49 22.99
CA LYS A 444 -25.23 -2.84 23.23
C LYS A 444 -24.05 -3.19 22.32
N ASP A 445 -24.07 -2.76 21.06
CA ASP A 445 -23.05 -3.15 20.07
C ASP A 445 -21.65 -2.65 20.46
N TRP A 446 -21.54 -1.37 20.84
CA TRP A 446 -20.26 -0.80 21.21
C TRP A 446 -19.84 -1.15 22.64
N GLN A 447 -20.79 -1.29 23.58
CA GLN A 447 -20.50 -1.73 24.94
C GLN A 447 -19.97 -3.17 24.96
N GLU A 448 -20.66 -4.08 24.26
CA GLU A 448 -20.24 -5.48 24.13
C GLU A 448 -18.85 -5.54 23.51
N HIS A 449 -18.56 -4.75 22.47
CA HIS A 449 -17.27 -4.72 21.81
C HIS A 449 -16.11 -4.32 22.74
N ILE A 450 -16.31 -3.31 23.60
CA ILE A 450 -15.31 -2.91 24.62
C ILE A 450 -15.06 -4.07 25.59
N VAL A 451 -16.13 -4.70 26.09
CA VAL A 451 -16.02 -5.85 27.00
C VAL A 451 -15.32 -7.03 26.32
N ARG A 452 -15.58 -7.24 25.03
CA ARG A 452 -14.96 -8.29 24.22
C ARG A 452 -13.46 -8.06 24.05
N LYS A 453 -13.04 -6.82 23.78
CA LYS A 453 -11.63 -6.44 23.77
C LYS A 453 -10.96 -6.74 25.11
N THR A 454 -11.57 -6.35 26.22
CA THR A 454 -11.04 -6.62 27.56
C THR A 454 -10.98 -8.11 27.90
N LYS A 455 -11.95 -8.90 27.42
CA LYS A 455 -11.92 -10.36 27.52
C LYS A 455 -10.76 -10.95 26.73
N MET A 456 -10.49 -10.44 25.53
CA MET A 456 -9.33 -10.87 24.73
C MET A 456 -8.01 -10.50 25.44
N ILE A 457 -7.90 -9.32 26.05
CA ILE A 457 -6.72 -8.93 26.86
C ILE A 457 -6.46 -9.97 27.96
N SER A 458 -7.50 -10.34 28.73
CA SER A 458 -7.39 -11.35 29.80
C SER A 458 -6.92 -12.71 29.28
N LYS A 459 -7.52 -13.16 28.15
CA LYS A 459 -7.20 -14.47 27.54
C LYS A 459 -5.79 -14.50 26.93
N LEU A 460 -5.45 -13.47 26.15
CA LEU A 460 -4.18 -13.34 25.45
C LEU A 460 -3.01 -13.21 26.41
N LYS A 461 -3.19 -12.55 27.56
CA LYS A 461 -2.14 -12.41 28.58
C LYS A 461 -1.49 -13.75 28.90
N VAL A 462 -2.27 -14.81 29.12
CA VAL A 462 -1.75 -16.14 29.46
C VAL A 462 -0.92 -16.73 28.31
N GLN A 463 -1.45 -16.66 27.08
CA GLN A 463 -0.80 -17.22 25.88
C GLN A 463 0.49 -16.45 25.53
N MET A 464 0.44 -15.12 25.58
CA MET A 464 1.57 -14.26 25.24
C MET A 464 2.66 -14.31 26.30
N GLU A 465 2.32 -14.44 27.58
CA GLU A 465 3.32 -14.65 28.63
C GLU A 465 4.10 -15.95 28.41
N GLN A 466 3.42 -17.03 28.00
CA GLN A 466 4.09 -18.29 27.63
C GLN A 466 4.99 -18.12 26.40
N ALA A 467 4.50 -17.46 25.35
CA ALA A 467 5.29 -17.19 24.15
C ALA A 467 6.55 -16.35 24.45
N LEU A 468 6.43 -15.31 25.28
CA LEU A 468 7.55 -14.49 25.71
C LEU A 468 8.56 -15.26 26.57
N LYS A 469 8.10 -16.18 27.45
CA LYS A 469 8.98 -17.08 28.20
C LYS A 469 9.79 -17.97 27.26
N GLN A 470 9.14 -18.56 26.24
CA GLN A 470 9.81 -19.41 25.24
C GLN A 470 10.88 -18.62 24.46
N LYS A 471 10.59 -17.36 24.12
CA LYS A 471 11.53 -16.46 23.43
C LYS A 471 12.54 -15.76 24.36
N LYS A 472 12.50 -16.03 25.67
CA LYS A 472 13.33 -15.37 26.70
C LYS A 472 13.22 -13.84 26.71
N GLN A 473 12.05 -13.31 26.38
CA GLN A 473 11.77 -11.88 26.32
C GLN A 473 10.83 -11.37 27.42
N LEU A 474 10.33 -12.25 28.30
CA LEU A 474 9.43 -11.81 29.38
C LEU A 474 10.10 -10.79 30.32
N ALA A 475 11.37 -10.98 30.67
CA ALA A 475 12.10 -10.02 31.49
C ALA A 475 12.25 -8.65 30.80
N LEU A 476 12.44 -8.63 29.47
CA LEU A 476 12.49 -7.38 28.71
C LEU A 476 11.17 -6.61 28.80
N LEU A 477 10.03 -7.31 28.67
CA LEU A 477 8.71 -6.70 28.85
C LEU A 477 8.54 -6.10 30.24
N ILE A 478 8.80 -6.89 31.29
CA ILE A 478 8.47 -6.54 32.68
C ILE A 478 9.46 -5.56 33.29
N ASP A 479 10.76 -5.71 33.02
CA ASP A 479 11.81 -4.97 33.72
C ASP A 479 12.25 -3.72 32.95
N LEU A 480 11.94 -3.61 31.65
CA LEU A 480 12.34 -2.47 30.82
C LEU A 480 11.16 -1.79 30.11
N GLU A 481 10.46 -2.50 29.22
CA GLU A 481 9.48 -1.88 28.32
C GLU A 481 8.28 -1.31 29.08
N LEU A 482 7.71 -2.08 30.02
CA LEU A 482 6.57 -1.65 30.80
C LEU A 482 6.89 -0.47 31.74
N PRO A 483 7.99 -0.50 32.54
CA PRO A 483 8.41 0.67 33.31
C PRO A 483 8.63 1.92 32.45
N LEU A 484 9.23 1.76 31.26
CA LEU A 484 9.45 2.86 30.32
C LEU A 484 8.12 3.43 29.81
N ALA A 485 7.17 2.58 29.41
CA ALA A 485 5.85 3.01 28.95
C ALA A 485 5.10 3.85 30.01
N LEU A 486 5.20 3.46 31.29
CA LEU A 486 4.60 4.23 32.39
C LEU A 486 5.30 5.58 32.62
N VAL A 487 6.62 5.66 32.46
CA VAL A 487 7.37 6.92 32.53
C VAL A 487 6.98 7.84 31.37
N LEU A 488 6.92 7.30 30.15
CA LEU A 488 6.49 8.05 28.96
C LEU A 488 5.06 8.55 29.12
N GLY A 489 4.14 7.73 29.63
CA GLY A 489 2.76 8.13 29.89
C GLY A 489 2.66 9.30 30.88
N LYS A 490 3.48 9.31 31.94
CA LYS A 490 3.55 10.43 32.89
C LYS A 490 4.13 11.70 32.26
N MET A 491 5.18 11.57 31.44
CA MET A 491 5.78 12.69 30.72
C MET A 491 4.76 13.30 29.74
N GLU A 492 4.07 12.45 29.00
CA GLU A 492 3.01 12.84 28.07
C GLU A 492 1.86 13.55 28.78
N ALA A 493 1.34 12.99 29.87
CA ALA A 493 0.26 13.61 30.66
C ALA A 493 0.67 14.95 31.29
N THR A 494 1.95 15.13 31.64
CA THR A 494 2.47 16.39 32.20
C THR A 494 2.63 17.45 31.10
N GLY A 495 3.07 17.04 29.91
CA GLY A 495 3.34 17.93 28.78
C GLY A 495 4.54 18.85 28.99
N VAL A 496 4.71 19.79 28.06
CA VAL A 496 5.77 20.81 28.10
C VAL A 496 5.15 22.18 27.95
N LYS A 497 5.51 23.10 28.85
CA LYS A 497 5.08 24.50 28.75
C LYS A 497 5.83 25.19 27.62
N VAL A 498 5.08 25.83 26.72
CA VAL A 498 5.63 26.58 25.59
C VAL A 498 5.35 28.08 25.69
N ASP A 499 6.21 28.90 25.07
CA ASP A 499 5.98 30.33 24.88
C ASP A 499 5.18 30.52 23.58
N GLU A 500 3.87 30.75 23.74
CA GLU A 500 2.94 30.90 22.62
C GLU A 500 3.29 32.09 21.73
N GLN A 501 3.74 33.21 22.31
CA GLN A 501 4.07 34.41 21.54
C GLN A 501 5.30 34.16 20.65
N ARG A 502 6.33 33.51 21.20
CA ARG A 502 7.51 33.13 20.43
C ARG A 502 7.18 32.21 19.26
N LEU A 503 6.26 31.26 19.44
CA LEU A 503 5.81 30.37 18.35
C LEU A 503 5.06 31.15 17.25
N LYS A 504 4.20 32.12 17.62
CA LYS A 504 3.52 33.01 16.67
C LYS A 504 4.52 33.85 15.87
N ASP A 505 5.49 34.45 16.55
CA ASP A 505 6.52 35.28 15.92
C ASP A 505 7.39 34.45 14.94
N MET A 506 7.75 33.23 15.32
CA MET A 506 8.43 32.28 14.43
C MET A 506 7.59 31.95 13.19
N GLY A 507 6.28 31.73 13.38
CA GLY A 507 5.35 31.47 12.28
C GLY A 507 5.29 32.61 11.26
N GLU A 508 5.20 33.86 11.73
CA GLU A 508 5.20 35.05 10.86
C GLU A 508 6.55 35.21 10.13
N ARG A 509 7.67 34.97 10.82
CA ARG A 509 9.01 35.01 10.20
C ARG A 509 9.15 34.00 9.08
N ILE A 510 8.67 32.77 9.27
CA ILE A 510 8.72 31.71 8.25
C ILE A 510 7.84 32.09 7.06
N LYS A 511 6.61 32.57 7.28
CA LYS A 511 5.72 33.06 6.19
C LYS A 511 6.40 34.17 5.38
N GLY A 512 7.06 35.11 6.06
CA GLY A 512 7.83 36.18 5.43
C GLY A 512 8.96 35.65 4.54
N ALA A 513 9.77 34.72 5.06
CA ALA A 513 10.86 34.10 4.30
C ALA A 513 10.37 33.33 3.07
N THR A 514 9.28 32.56 3.20
CA THR A 514 8.68 31.82 2.08
C THR A 514 8.15 32.74 0.98
N ARG A 515 7.55 33.89 1.35
CA ARG A 515 7.10 34.91 0.38
C ARG A 515 8.28 35.55 -0.36
N GLN A 516 9.39 35.84 0.34
CA GLN A 516 10.61 36.35 -0.30
C GLN A 516 11.25 35.32 -1.24
N ALA A 517 11.29 34.05 -0.85
CA ALA A 517 11.82 32.98 -1.71
C ALA A 517 10.98 32.79 -2.99
N ARG A 518 9.64 32.81 -2.87
CA ARG A 518 8.74 32.75 -4.05
C ARG A 518 8.91 33.95 -4.99
N ARG A 519 9.16 35.15 -4.46
CA ARG A 519 9.41 36.36 -5.26
C ARG A 519 10.77 36.39 -5.96
N ARG A 520 11.74 35.59 -5.54
CA ARG A 520 13.07 35.49 -6.19
C ARG A 520 13.11 34.44 -7.31
N ASN A 521 12.10 33.56 -7.38
CA ASN A 521 11.96 32.51 -8.39
C ASN A 521 10.93 32.85 -9.49
N LEU A 522 10.29 34.02 -9.39
CA LEU A 522 9.55 34.70 -10.45
C LEU A 522 10.45 35.79 -11.02
#